data_AF-A0A833YUT9-F1
#
_entry.id   AF-A0A833YUT9-F1
#
_cell.length_a   1.000
_cell.length_b   1.000
_cell.length_c   1.000
_cell.angle_alpha   90.00
_cell.angle_beta   90.00
_cell.angle_gamma   90.00
#
_symmetry.space_group_name_H-M   'P 1'
#
loop_
_entity.id
_entity.type
_entity.pdbx_description
1 polymer ?
#
loop_
_entity_poly.entity_id
_entity_poly.type
_entity_poly.pdbx_seq_one_letter_code
_entity_poly.pdbx_strand_id
1 'polypeptide(L)' 'MQRFLDDERMLVEPACGAALAAVYSGLLGRLQAEGRLGPALASVVVVVCGGNSIDSRELQALRAQLGRS' A
#
# COMPACT_ATOMS: atom_id res chain seq x y z
N MET A 1 -1.24 -4.05 -1.53
CA MET A 1 -0.26 -4.37 -2.58
C MET A 1 -0.89 -4.67 -3.93
N GLN A 2 -2.02 -5.41 -4.05
CA GLN A 2 -2.68 -5.67 -5.36
C GLN A 2 -2.88 -4.40 -6.21
N ARG A 3 -3.50 -3.35 -5.64
CA ARG A 3 -3.67 -2.07 -6.35
C ARG A 3 -2.36 -1.46 -6.84
N PHE A 4 -1.29 -1.54 -6.05
CA PHE A 4 0.03 -1.05 -6.47
C PHE A 4 0.61 -1.87 -7.63
N LEU A 5 0.40 -3.18 -7.63
CA LEU A 5 0.76 -4.04 -8.75
C LEU A 5 -0.02 -3.65 -10.02
N ASP A 6 -1.31 -3.33 -9.88
CA ASP A 6 -2.15 -2.95 -11.03
C ASP A 6 -1.77 -1.56 -11.58
N ASP A 7 -1.52 -0.61 -10.69
CA ASP A 7 -1.17 0.79 -11.01
C ASP A 7 0.27 0.91 -11.55
N GLU A 8 1.26 0.35 -10.83
CA GLU A 8 2.69 0.60 -11.05
C GLU A 8 3.45 -0.62 -11.60
N ARG A 9 2.75 -1.74 -11.87
CA ARG A 9 3.32 -2.99 -12.42
C ARG A 9 4.44 -3.61 -11.57
N MET A 10 4.48 -3.28 -10.28
CA MET A 10 5.46 -3.78 -9.33
C MET A 10 4.80 -4.62 -8.23
N LEU A 11 5.20 -5.89 -8.13
CA LEU A 11 4.83 -6.74 -7.01
C LEU A 11 5.77 -6.48 -5.83
N VAL A 12 5.19 -6.32 -4.64
CA VAL A 12 5.92 -6.04 -3.41
C VAL A 12 5.38 -6.90 -2.28
N GLU A 13 6.21 -7.15 -1.26
CA GLU A 13 5.82 -7.95 -0.10
C GLU A 13 4.71 -7.26 0.72
N PRO A 14 3.96 -8.01 1.55
CA PRO A 14 2.98 -7.43 2.46
C PRO A 14 3.54 -6.33 3.38
N ALA A 15 4.79 -6.48 3.83
CA ALA A 15 5.48 -5.49 4.65
C ALA A 15 5.65 -4.15 3.91
N CYS A 16 6.08 -4.17 2.64
CA CYS A 16 6.11 -2.98 1.80
C CYS A 16 4.69 -2.44 1.51
N GLY A 17 3.73 -3.36 1.33
CA GLY A 17 2.32 -3.04 1.19
C GLY A 17 1.73 -2.23 2.34
N ALA A 18 2.25 -2.37 3.57
CA ALA A 18 1.82 -1.60 4.73
C ALA A 18 2.20 -0.11 4.61
N ALA A 19 3.38 0.20 4.06
CA ALA A 19 3.77 1.59 3.79
C ALA A 19 2.85 2.22 2.71
N LEU A 20 2.59 1.47 1.63
CA LEU A 20 1.67 1.89 0.55
C LEU A 20 0.23 2.08 1.04
N ALA A 21 -0.18 1.39 2.11
CA ALA A 21 -1.50 1.56 2.70
C ALA A 21 -1.72 2.98 3.24
N ALA A 22 -0.66 3.74 3.55
CA ALA A 22 -0.80 5.15 3.94
C ALA A 22 -1.53 5.97 2.86
N VAL A 23 -1.24 5.71 1.58
CA VAL A 23 -1.90 6.36 0.45
C VAL A 23 -3.23 5.66 0.13
N TYR A 24 -3.18 4.34 -0.03
CA TYR A 24 -4.29 3.60 -0.61
C TYR A 24 -5.48 3.35 0.34
N SER A 25 -5.32 3.49 1.65
CA SER A 25 -6.41 3.35 2.63
C SER A 25 -7.09 4.67 3.01
N GLY A 26 -6.63 5.81 2.47
CA GLY A 26 -7.10 7.14 2.87
C GLY A 26 -6.52 7.64 4.19
N LEU A 27 -5.50 6.98 4.75
CA LEU A 27 -4.85 7.38 6.00
C LEU A 27 -4.31 8.81 5.94
N LEU A 28 -3.70 9.23 4.82
CA LEU A 28 -3.24 10.61 4.67
C LEU A 28 -4.38 11.62 4.81
N GLY A 29 -5.51 11.40 4.13
CA GLY A 29 -6.70 12.24 4.25
C GLY A 29 -7.26 12.27 5.67
N ARG A 30 -7.28 11.12 6.36
CA ARG A 30 -7.66 11.06 7.78
C ARG A 30 -6.74 11.90 8.66
N LEU A 31 -5.43 11.80 8.47
CA LEU A 31 -4.46 12.58 9.24
C LEU A 31 -4.58 14.10 8.96
N GLN A 32 -4.92 14.50 7.73
CA GLN A 32 -5.24 15.89 7.41
C GLN A 32 -6.53 16.36 8.12
N ALA A 33 -7.58 15.54 8.12
CA ALA A 33 -8.83 15.84 8.82
C ALA A 33 -8.65 15.92 10.35
N GLU A 34 -7.75 15.12 10.91
CA GLU A 34 -7.34 15.18 12.32
C GLU A 34 -6.43 16.38 12.65
N GLY A 35 -6.04 17.20 11.66
CA GLY A 35 -5.12 18.33 11.86
C GLY A 35 -3.67 17.93 12.14
N ARG A 36 -3.31 16.66 11.90
CA ARG A 36 -1.96 16.12 12.13
C ARG A 36 -1.03 16.29 10.92
N LEU A 37 -1.61 16.62 9.76
CA LEU A 37 -0.92 16.99 8.54
C LEU A 37 -1.50 18.30 8.02
N GLY A 38 -0.71 19.05 7.25
CA GLY A 38 -1.19 20.29 6.62
C GLY A 38 -2.41 20.06 5.74
N PRO A 39 -3.32 21.05 5.61
CA PRO A 39 -4.56 20.91 4.84
C PRO A 39 -4.31 20.67 3.35
N ALA A 40 -3.15 21.07 2.84
CA ALA A 40 -2.65 20.73 1.52
C ALA A 40 -1.21 20.23 1.65
N LEU A 41 -0.94 19.03 1.13
CA LEU A 41 0.40 18.47 1.03
C LEU A 41 0.93 18.79 -0.38
N ALA A 42 2.07 19.49 -0.47
CA ALA A 42 2.68 19.79 -1.76
C ALA A 42 3.15 18.53 -2.51
N SER A 43 3.71 17.57 -1.76
CA SER A 43 4.14 16.27 -2.28
C SER A 43 4.23 15.25 -1.15
N VAL A 44 4.05 13.97 -1.48
CA VAL A 44 4.29 12.86 -0.56
C VAL A 44 5.23 11.87 -1.23
N VAL A 45 6.30 11.52 -0.52
CA VAL A 45 7.25 10.48 -0.95
C VAL A 45 6.95 9.21 -0.16
N VAL A 46 6.73 8.11 -0.87
CA VAL A 46 6.55 6.78 -0.27
C VAL A 46 7.78 5.94 -0.60
N VAL A 47 8.44 5.41 0.42
CA VAL A 47 9.56 4.48 0.23
C VAL A 47 9.00 3.10 -0.10
N VAL A 48 9.23 2.65 -1.34
CA VAL A 48 8.86 1.30 -1.79
C VAL A 48 10.02 0.36 -1.47
N CYS A 49 9.98 -0.28 -0.30
CA CYS A 49 11.06 -1.19 0.12
C CYS A 49 11.08 -2.52 -0.64
N GLY A 50 10.04 -2.84 -1.43
CA GLY A 50 9.99 -4.01 -2.30
C GLY A 50 9.81 -5.31 -1.53
N GLY A 51 10.91 -6.06 -1.41
CA GLY A 51 10.93 -7.45 -0.90
C GLY A 51 11.14 -8.48 -2.02
N ASN A 52 11.53 -9.70 -1.64
CA ASN A 52 11.85 -10.80 -2.59
C ASN A 52 11.16 -12.14 -2.22
N SER A 53 10.35 -12.15 -1.17
CA SER A 53 9.63 -13.31 -0.62
C SER A 53 8.15 -13.28 -1.03
N ILE A 54 7.88 -12.83 -2.26
CA ILE A 54 6.53 -12.76 -2.80
C ILE A 54 6.52 -13.09 -4.30
N ASP A 55 5.65 -14.01 -4.70
CA ASP A 55 5.27 -14.26 -6.09
C ASP A 55 3.75 -14.17 -6.31
N SER A 56 3.31 -14.41 -7.55
CA SER A 56 1.89 -14.34 -7.91
C SER A 56 1.02 -15.40 -7.20
N ARG A 57 1.58 -16.57 -6.87
CA ARG A 57 0.87 -17.63 -6.14
C ARG A 57 0.72 -17.27 -4.68
N GLU A 58 1.79 -16.76 -4.06
CA GLU A 58 1.76 -16.31 -2.67
C GLU A 58 0.79 -15.14 -2.48
N LEU A 59 0.72 -14.21 -3.45
CA LEU A 59 -0.30 -13.16 -3.47
C LEU A 59 -1.72 -13.74 -3.51
N GLN A 60 -2.00 -14.71 -4.39
CA GLN A 60 -3.32 -15.35 -4.45
C GLN A 60 -3.66 -16.11 -3.15
N ALA A 61 -2.69 -16.83 -2.58
CA ALA A 61 -2.85 -17.53 -1.32
C ALA A 61 -3.20 -16.56 -0.19
N LEU A 62 -2.46 -15.44 -0.08
CA LEU A 62 -2.73 -14.40 0.91
C LEU A 62 -4.12 -13.78 0.73
N ARG A 63 -4.54 -13.54 -0.53
CA ARG A 63 -5.88 -13.03 -0.84
C ARG A 63 -6.97 -13.99 -0.37
N ALA A 64 -6.83 -15.28 -0.65
CA ALA A 64 -7.77 -16.30 -0.19
C ALA A 64 -7.83 -16.37 1.34
N GLN A 65 -6.68 -16.37 2.02
CA GLN A 65 -6.59 -16.38 3.50
C GLN A 65 -7.28 -15.17 4.15
N LEU A 66 -7.24 -14.01 3.49
CA LEU A 66 -7.85 -12.78 4.00
C LEU A 66 -9.28 -12.53 3.50
N GLY A 67 -9.90 -13.48 2.78
CA GLY A 67 -11.24 -13.31 2.24
C GLY A 67 -11.36 -12.22 1.16
N ARG A 68 -10.27 -11.97 0.43
CA ARG A 68 -10.18 -10.95 -0.65
C ARG A 68 -10.07 -11.63 -2.03
N SER A 69 -11.03 -12.47 -2.41
CA SER A 69 -11.12 -13.14 -3.73
C SER A 69 -11.51 -12.18 -4.84
#